data_AF-A0A914GB11-F1
#
_entry.id   AF-A0A914GB11-F1
#
_cell.length_a   1.000
_cell.length_b   1.000
_cell.length_c   1.000
_cell.angle_alpha   90.00
_cell.angle_beta   90.00
_cell.angle_gamma   90.00
#
_symmetry.space_group_name_H-M   'P 1'
#
loop_
_entity.id
_entity.type
_entity.pdbx_description
1 polymer ?
#
loop_
_entity_poly.entity_id
_entity_poly.type
_entity_poly.pdbx_seq_one_letter_code
_entity_poly.pdbx_strand_id
1 'polypeptide(L)'
;MILHFQIETNLNLLREWGYDGSGVQHSTTPSTSAQTTPRKSGSSLLPNVLHRNKTTVDRILLEWIQREIGQKYGLQINDMDKSWRDGLAFMALVHRSNPALVDMEVAKRRTPRENIENAFELARVHLNIRPLLEVDDVLHEKPDKRSIITYVS
;
A
#
# COMPACT_ATOMS: atom_id res chain seq x y z
N MET A 1 1.43 22.49 -8.40
CA MET A 1 1.11 22.07 -7.02
C MET A 1 0.64 20.63 -7.08
N ILE A 2 1.52 19.70 -6.72
CA ILE A 2 1.29 18.26 -6.65
C ILE A 2 1.42 17.93 -5.16
N LEU A 3 0.35 17.47 -4.54
CA LEU A 3 0.38 16.87 -3.19
C LEU A 3 0.26 15.38 -3.46
N HIS A 4 1.34 14.57 -3.51
CA HIS A 4 2.21 14.19 -2.39
C HIS A 4 1.39 13.78 -1.17
N PHE A 5 0.62 12.70 -1.31
CA PHE A 5 0.24 11.89 -0.15
C PHE A 5 1.52 11.20 0.33
N GLN A 6 2.20 11.96 1.17
CA GLN A 6 3.13 11.55 2.19
C GLN A 6 3.36 10.03 2.30
N ILE A 7 4.59 9.67 1.95
CA ILE A 7 5.36 8.52 2.43
C ILE A 7 5.22 8.31 3.98
N GLU A 8 4.68 9.28 4.74
CA GLU A 8 4.51 9.25 6.20
C GLU A 8 3.50 8.21 6.70
N THR A 9 2.44 7.84 5.97
CA THR A 9 1.57 6.74 6.41
C THR A 9 2.31 5.41 6.35
N ASN A 10 3.07 5.19 5.27
CA ASN A 10 3.94 4.02 5.15
C ASN A 10 5.09 4.04 6.17
N LEU A 11 5.72 5.18 6.44
CA LEU A 11 6.81 5.28 7.44
C LEU A 11 6.34 5.14 8.88
N ASN A 12 5.16 5.66 9.24
CA ASN A 12 4.61 5.50 10.58
C ASN A 12 4.19 4.05 10.84
N LEU A 13 3.60 3.37 9.84
CA LEU A 13 3.31 1.92 9.92
C LEU A 13 4.61 1.10 10.03
N LEU A 14 5.66 1.45 9.27
CA LEU A 14 6.99 0.82 9.37
C LEU A 14 7.62 1.02 10.76
N ARG A 15 7.50 2.22 11.34
CA ARG A 15 8.06 2.54 12.67
C ARG A 15 7.26 1.89 13.81
N GLU A 16 5.95 1.80 13.69
CA GLU A 16 5.05 1.15 14.66
C GLU A 16 5.25 -0.38 14.67
N TRP A 17 5.65 -0.97 13.53
CA TRP A 17 5.90 -2.41 13.39
C TRP A 17 7.39 -2.79 13.51
N GLY A 18 8.23 -1.87 14.02
CA GLY A 18 9.63 -2.17 14.36
C GLY A 18 10.59 -2.26 13.16
N TYR A 19 10.21 -1.77 11.99
CA TYR A 19 11.10 -1.69 10.83
C TYR A 19 11.97 -0.43 10.93
N ASP A 20 13.10 -0.55 11.61
CA ASP A 20 14.18 0.42 11.50
C ASP A 20 14.90 0.20 10.16
N GLY A 21 14.90 1.21 9.29
CA GLY A 21 15.67 1.21 8.04
C GLY A 21 17.20 1.10 8.23
N SER A 22 17.69 0.97 9.47
CA SER A 22 19.10 0.73 9.79
C SER A 22 19.47 -0.76 9.72
N GLY A 23 19.76 -1.22 8.50
CA GLY A 23 20.78 -2.25 8.32
C GLY A 23 22.18 -1.69 8.56
N VAL A 24 22.44 -1.02 9.70
CA VAL A 24 23.75 -0.46 10.05
C VAL A 24 24.06 -0.72 11.52
N GLN A 25 24.75 -1.84 11.73
CA GLN A 25 25.70 -2.15 12.81
C GLN A 25 25.62 -1.32 14.10
N HIS A 26 25.05 -1.90 15.15
CA HIS A 26 25.51 -1.63 16.52
C HIS A 26 26.43 -2.77 16.96
N SER A 27 27.66 -2.74 16.45
CA SER A 27 28.77 -3.53 17.00
C SER A 27 29.37 -2.71 18.14
N THR A 28 28.97 -3.01 19.39
CA THR A 28 29.75 -2.62 20.57
C THR A 28 31.16 -3.20 20.42
N THR A 29 32.15 -2.31 20.29
CA THR A 29 33.58 -2.62 20.40
C THR A 29 33.87 -3.15 21.83
N PRO A 30 34.84 -4.06 21.99
CA PRO A 30 36.22 -3.60 22.12
C PRO A 30 37.30 -4.48 21.45
N SER A 31 38.26 -3.77 20.85
CA SER A 31 39.71 -4.01 20.82
C SER A 31 40.34 -5.27 20.18
N THR A 32 41.32 -4.98 19.31
CA THR A 32 42.66 -5.61 19.19
C THR A 32 42.98 -6.30 17.85
N SER A 33 43.79 -5.58 17.07
CA SER A 33 44.90 -5.99 16.19
C SER A 33 44.75 -7.03 15.06
N ALA A 34 45.31 -6.61 13.91
CA ALA A 34 46.22 -7.33 13.01
C ALA A 34 45.73 -7.58 11.56
N GLN A 35 46.58 -7.06 10.65
CA GLN A 35 46.77 -7.31 9.21
C GLN A 35 46.25 -8.64 8.65
N THR A 36 45.75 -8.59 7.40
CA THR A 36 46.33 -9.30 6.22
C THR A 36 45.46 -9.10 4.96
N THR A 37 46.08 -8.72 3.84
CA THR A 37 45.57 -8.91 2.45
C THR A 37 45.57 -10.42 2.11
N PRO A 38 44.84 -10.99 1.10
CA PRO A 38 44.67 -10.41 -0.26
C PRO A 38 43.40 -10.80 -1.08
N ARG A 39 43.32 -10.23 -2.29
CA ARG A 39 42.94 -10.86 -3.58
C ARG A 39 41.51 -10.68 -4.14
N LYS A 40 41.53 -10.20 -5.41
CA LYS A 40 40.76 -10.64 -6.60
C LYS A 40 39.31 -10.21 -6.82
N SER A 41 39.14 -9.63 -8.02
CA SER A 41 38.09 -9.88 -9.00
C SER A 41 36.66 -9.45 -8.66
N GLY A 42 36.06 -8.67 -9.56
CA GLY A 42 34.62 -8.61 -9.68
C GLY A 42 34.09 -7.26 -10.13
N SER A 43 33.83 -7.15 -11.41
CA SER A 43 32.91 -6.18 -12.00
C SER A 43 31.53 -6.18 -11.32
N SER A 44 30.84 -5.03 -11.40
CA SER A 44 29.37 -4.87 -11.32
C SER A 44 28.78 -4.99 -9.89
N LEU A 45 27.77 -4.27 -9.41
CA LEU A 45 26.57 -3.66 -9.96
C LEU A 45 26.07 -2.60 -8.96
N LEU A 46 25.68 -1.40 -9.39
CA LEU A 46 24.47 -0.79 -8.82
C LEU A 46 23.36 -1.21 -9.80
N PRO A 47 22.29 -1.94 -9.41
CA PRO A 47 21.26 -1.43 -8.49
C PRO A 47 20.46 -2.53 -7.73
N ASN A 48 20.40 -2.52 -6.39
CA ASN A 48 19.54 -3.50 -5.67
C ASN A 48 18.75 -2.96 -4.46
N VAL A 49 18.77 -1.65 -4.20
CA VAL A 49 18.09 -1.07 -3.03
C VAL A 49 16.62 -0.74 -3.32
N LEU A 50 16.28 -0.30 -4.54
CA LEU A 50 14.91 0.11 -4.88
C LEU A 50 13.92 -1.07 -5.02
N HIS A 51 14.38 -2.21 -5.54
CA HIS A 51 13.53 -3.40 -5.71
C HIS A 51 13.22 -4.12 -4.38
N ARG A 52 14.14 -4.04 -3.41
CA ARG A 52 13.96 -4.66 -2.09
C ARG A 52 12.90 -3.96 -1.25
N ASN A 53 12.75 -2.64 -1.41
CA ASN A 53 11.81 -1.84 -0.63
C ASN A 53 10.38 -1.90 -1.20
N LYS A 54 10.23 -2.01 -2.52
CA LYS A 54 8.92 -2.07 -3.20
C LYS A 54 8.07 -3.26 -2.74
N THR A 55 8.67 -4.45 -2.70
CA THR A 55 8.00 -5.67 -2.24
C THR A 55 7.58 -5.57 -0.77
N THR A 56 8.30 -4.81 0.04
CA THR A 56 8.02 -4.62 1.46
C THR A 56 6.84 -3.68 1.68
N VAL A 57 6.79 -2.52 1.02
CA VAL A 57 5.67 -1.57 1.15
C VAL A 57 4.37 -2.19 0.66
N ASP A 58 4.39 -2.85 -0.50
CA ASP A 58 3.20 -3.52 -1.05
C ASP A 58 2.63 -4.57 -0.08
N ARG A 59 3.50 -5.33 0.60
CA ARG A 59 3.10 -6.36 1.57
C ARG A 59 2.54 -5.75 2.85
N ILE A 60 3.22 -4.75 3.40
CA ILE A 60 2.79 -4.10 4.64
C ILE A 60 1.44 -3.41 4.45
N LEU A 61 1.28 -2.69 3.33
CA LEU A 61 0.01 -2.06 3.01
C LEU A 61 -1.08 -3.12 2.82
N LEU A 62 -0.80 -4.20 2.09
CA LEU A 62 -1.76 -5.30 1.93
C LEU A 62 -2.15 -5.93 3.28
N GLU A 63 -1.20 -6.20 4.16
CA GLU A 63 -1.45 -6.74 5.51
C GLU A 63 -2.31 -5.78 6.34
N TRP A 64 -2.02 -4.47 6.29
CA TRP A 64 -2.83 -3.46 6.95
C TRP A 64 -4.26 -3.47 6.41
N ILE A 65 -4.45 -3.50 5.10
CA ILE A 65 -5.78 -3.54 4.46
C ILE A 65 -6.55 -4.80 4.86
N GLN A 66 -5.89 -5.97 4.82
CA GLN A 66 -6.51 -7.22 5.23
C GLN A 66 -6.97 -7.18 6.69
N ARG A 67 -6.15 -6.61 7.58
CA ARG A 67 -6.48 -6.48 9.01
C ARG A 67 -7.61 -5.49 9.25
N GLU A 68 -7.53 -4.30 8.65
CA GLU A 68 -8.43 -3.19 8.94
C GLU A 68 -9.79 -3.32 8.26
N ILE A 69 -9.83 -3.84 7.02
CA ILE A 69 -11.06 -3.94 6.24
C ILE A 69 -11.39 -5.37 5.81
N GLY A 70 -10.38 -6.21 5.50
CA GLY A 70 -10.62 -7.60 5.08
C GLY A 70 -11.39 -8.40 6.14
N GLN A 71 -10.88 -8.42 7.37
CA GLN A 71 -11.52 -9.14 8.48
C GLN A 71 -12.86 -8.52 8.89
N LYS A 72 -12.93 -7.18 8.98
CA LYS A 72 -14.12 -6.47 9.47
C LYS A 72 -15.34 -6.63 8.56
N TYR A 73 -15.13 -6.62 7.25
CA TYR A 73 -16.22 -6.66 6.27
C TYR A 73 -16.36 -8.03 5.57
N GLY A 74 -15.51 -9.00 5.93
CA GLY A 74 -15.50 -10.34 5.32
C GLY A 74 -15.03 -10.33 3.87
N LEU A 75 -14.11 -9.43 3.52
CA LEU A 75 -13.59 -9.25 2.16
C LEU A 75 -12.25 -9.99 2.00
N GLN A 76 -12.07 -10.64 0.85
CA GLN A 76 -10.82 -11.32 0.51
C GLN A 76 -9.96 -10.41 -0.37
N ILE A 77 -9.10 -9.61 0.25
CA ILE A 77 -8.19 -8.70 -0.45
C ILE A 77 -6.80 -9.34 -0.44
N ASN A 78 -6.41 -9.96 -1.55
CA ASN A 78 -5.17 -10.76 -1.65
C ASN A 78 -4.07 -10.09 -2.48
N ASP A 79 -4.40 -8.99 -3.12
CA ASP A 79 -3.51 -8.22 -3.99
C ASP A 79 -3.89 -6.73 -3.96
N MET A 80 -3.06 -5.93 -4.65
CA MET A 80 -3.30 -4.52 -4.88
C MET A 80 -3.68 -4.27 -6.36
N ASP A 81 -4.33 -5.24 -7.01
CA ASP A 81 -4.81 -5.13 -8.38
C ASP A 81 -6.24 -5.69 -8.55
N LYS A 82 -6.41 -6.99 -8.75
CA LYS A 82 -7.68 -7.63 -9.11
C LYS A 82 -8.67 -7.67 -7.95
N SER A 83 -8.21 -7.78 -6.72
CA SER A 83 -9.03 -7.78 -5.50
C SER A 83 -9.79 -6.47 -5.27
N TRP A 84 -9.49 -5.42 -6.05
CA TRP A 84 -10.10 -4.09 -5.96
C TRP A 84 -11.17 -3.85 -7.02
N ARG A 85 -11.25 -4.74 -8.01
CA ARG A 85 -12.06 -4.57 -9.21
C ARG A 85 -13.56 -4.60 -8.93
N ASP A 86 -14.00 -5.25 -7.85
CA ASP A 86 -15.42 -5.30 -7.44
C ASP A 86 -15.90 -4.02 -6.72
N GLY A 87 -14.99 -3.10 -6.42
CA GLY A 87 -15.25 -1.85 -5.73
C GLY A 87 -15.51 -1.98 -4.22
N LEU A 88 -15.56 -3.19 -3.66
CA LEU A 88 -15.90 -3.39 -2.25
C LEU A 88 -14.79 -2.91 -1.32
N ALA A 89 -13.54 -3.09 -1.72
CA ALA A 89 -12.39 -2.59 -0.97
C ALA A 89 -12.43 -1.05 -0.84
N PHE A 90 -12.76 -0.33 -1.91
CA PHE A 90 -12.89 1.13 -1.88
C PHE A 90 -14.05 1.59 -0.99
N MET A 91 -15.21 0.94 -1.12
CA MET A 91 -16.38 1.22 -0.29
C MET A 91 -16.08 0.97 1.20
N ALA A 92 -15.35 -0.09 1.52
CA ALA A 92 -14.94 -0.43 2.88
C ALA A 92 -13.96 0.60 3.48
N LEU A 93 -13.05 1.16 2.67
CA LEU A 93 -12.17 2.25 3.11
C LEU A 93 -12.96 3.51 3.44
N VAL A 94 -13.92 3.91 2.60
CA VAL A 94 -14.79 5.06 2.86
C VAL A 94 -15.64 4.82 4.12
N HIS A 95 -16.23 3.63 4.25
CA HIS A 95 -16.98 3.24 5.46
C HIS A 95 -16.09 3.27 6.72
N ARG A 96 -14.82 2.84 6.63
CA ARG A 96 -13.89 2.90 7.76
C ARG A 96 -13.64 4.34 8.21
N SER A 97 -13.52 5.27 7.28
CA SER A 97 -13.33 6.70 7.57
C SER A 97 -14.59 7.35 8.13
N ASN A 98 -15.77 7.01 7.61
CA ASN A 98 -17.04 7.44 8.13
C ASN A 98 -18.14 6.39 7.85
N PRO A 99 -18.56 5.62 8.87
CA PRO A 99 -19.58 4.58 8.71
C PRO A 99 -20.94 5.09 8.21
N ALA A 100 -21.26 6.38 8.40
CA ALA A 100 -22.55 6.94 7.98
C ALA A 100 -22.67 7.14 6.46
N LEU A 101 -21.56 7.09 5.72
CA LEU A 101 -21.54 7.36 4.27
C LEU A 101 -21.85 6.13 3.41
N VAL A 102 -21.65 4.93 3.95
CA VAL A 102 -21.69 3.68 3.19
C VAL A 102 -22.49 2.65 3.96
N ASP A 103 -23.42 1.99 3.27
CA ASP A 103 -24.00 0.73 3.72
C ASP A 103 -23.30 -0.42 2.96
N MET A 104 -22.51 -1.21 3.66
CA MET A 104 -21.74 -2.30 3.06
C MET A 104 -22.63 -3.44 2.56
N GLU A 105 -23.80 -3.65 3.14
CA GLU A 105 -24.75 -4.66 2.67
C GLU A 105 -25.38 -4.25 1.34
N VAL A 106 -25.65 -2.94 1.17
CA VAL A 106 -26.06 -2.39 -0.13
C VAL A 106 -24.92 -2.48 -1.14
N ALA A 107 -23.69 -2.13 -0.76
CA ALA A 107 -22.53 -2.19 -1.65
C ALA A 107 -22.29 -3.61 -2.22
N LYS A 108 -22.44 -4.66 -1.41
CA LYS A 108 -22.33 -6.06 -1.84
C LYS A 108 -23.32 -6.47 -2.94
N ARG A 109 -24.43 -5.74 -3.11
CA ARG A 109 -25.46 -6.02 -4.12
C ARG A 109 -25.36 -5.14 -5.37
N ARG A 110 -24.47 -4.14 -5.36
CA ARG A 110 -24.25 -3.23 -6.49
C ARG A 110 -23.27 -3.81 -7.49
N THR A 111 -23.28 -3.25 -8.69
CA THR A 111 -22.28 -3.59 -9.70
C THR A 111 -20.91 -3.02 -9.33
N PRO A 112 -19.81 -3.64 -9.81
CA PRO A 112 -18.46 -3.13 -9.60
C PRO A 112 -18.28 -1.65 -9.98
N ARG A 113 -18.83 -1.25 -11.13
CA ARG A 113 -18.76 0.12 -11.63
C ARG A 113 -19.42 1.09 -10.65
N GLU A 114 -20.66 0.81 -10.25
CA GLU A 114 -21.40 1.66 -9.30
C GLU A 114 -20.67 1.79 -7.96
N ASN A 115 -20.05 0.71 -7.47
CA ASN A 115 -19.28 0.75 -6.22
C ASN A 115 -18.04 1.64 -6.35
N ILE A 116 -17.28 1.50 -7.44
CA ILE A 116 -16.07 2.30 -7.66
C ILE A 116 -16.42 3.78 -7.83
N GLU A 117 -17.40 4.10 -8.69
CA GLU A 117 -17.88 5.46 -8.93
C GLU A 117 -18.35 6.12 -7.63
N ASN A 118 -19.21 5.42 -6.88
CA ASN A 118 -19.74 5.93 -5.63
C ASN A 118 -18.65 6.09 -4.55
N ALA A 119 -17.70 5.16 -4.45
CA ALA A 119 -16.60 5.28 -3.51
C ALA A 119 -15.73 6.51 -3.80
N PHE A 120 -15.40 6.74 -5.07
CA PHE A 120 -14.62 7.89 -5.50
C PHE A 120 -15.36 9.21 -5.26
N GLU A 121 -16.66 9.24 -5.54
CA GLU A 121 -17.48 10.42 -5.29
C GLU A 121 -17.60 10.73 -3.79
N LEU A 122 -17.87 9.73 -2.95
CA LEU A 122 -17.93 9.92 -1.51
C LEU A 122 -16.59 10.36 -0.93
N ALA A 123 -15.48 9.77 -1.39
CA ALA A 123 -14.13 10.17 -0.99
C ALA A 123 -13.83 11.62 -1.40
N ARG A 124 -14.26 12.04 -2.59
CA ARG A 124 -14.10 13.41 -3.07
C ARG A 124 -14.90 14.41 -2.25
N VAL A 125 -16.19 14.16 -2.07
CA VAL A 125 -17.13 15.10 -1.45
C VAL A 125 -16.92 15.20 0.06
N HIS A 126 -16.70 14.08 0.74
CA HIS A 126 -16.70 14.04 2.20
C HIS A 126 -15.31 13.92 2.81
N LEU A 127 -14.34 13.36 2.09
CA LEU A 127 -12.97 13.16 2.57
C LEU A 127 -11.96 14.09 1.88
N ASN A 128 -12.41 14.89 0.90
CA ASN A 128 -11.57 15.78 0.09
C ASN A 128 -10.43 15.05 -0.65
N ILE A 129 -10.66 13.78 -1.03
CA ILE A 129 -9.72 12.93 -1.77
C ILE A 129 -10.12 12.96 -3.24
N ARG A 130 -9.26 13.51 -4.10
CA ARG A 130 -9.54 13.51 -5.54
C ARG A 130 -9.39 12.11 -6.13
N PRO A 131 -10.31 11.67 -7.01
CA PRO A 131 -10.11 10.43 -7.76
C PRO A 131 -8.87 10.57 -8.65
N LEU A 132 -7.88 9.70 -8.44
CA LEU A 132 -6.67 9.63 -9.28
C LEU A 132 -6.78 8.54 -10.34
N LEU A 133 -7.81 7.69 -10.23
CA LEU A 133 -8.04 6.54 -11.07
C LEU A 133 -9.33 6.77 -11.85
N GLU A 134 -9.30 6.42 -13.13
CA GLU A 134 -10.53 6.27 -13.90
C GLU A 134 -11.18 4.92 -13.56
N VAL A 135 -12.51 4.90 -13.54
CA VAL A 135 -13.28 3.71 -13.19
C VAL A 135 -12.97 2.56 -14.16
N ASP A 136 -12.81 2.87 -15.45
CA ASP A 136 -12.49 1.89 -16.48
C ASP A 136 -11.11 1.25 -16.30
N ASP A 137 -10.13 1.99 -15.77
CA ASP A 137 -8.78 1.46 -15.51
C ASP A 137 -8.80 0.45 -14.35
N VAL A 138 -9.67 0.67 -13.36
CA VAL A 138 -9.88 -0.26 -12.25
C VAL A 138 -10.70 -1.48 -12.67
N LEU A 139 -11.65 -1.30 -13.60
CA LEU A 139 -12.47 -2.39 -14.13
C LEU A 139 -11.74 -3.28 -15.15
N HIS A 140 -10.56 -2.87 -15.60
CA HIS A 140 -9.75 -3.61 -16.55
C HIS A 140 -9.44 -5.03 -16.05
N GLU A 141 -9.17 -5.96 -16.96
CA GLU A 141 -8.87 -7.36 -16.58
C GLU A 141 -7.65 -7.47 -15.64
N LYS A 142 -6.71 -6.56 -15.84
CA LYS A 142 -5.50 -6.43 -15.03
C LYS A 142 -5.28 -4.96 -14.66
N PRO A 143 -5.87 -4.49 -13.55
CA PRO A 143 -5.68 -3.13 -13.08
C PRO A 143 -4.21 -2.86 -12.79
N ASP A 144 -3.75 -1.62 -13.00
CA ASP A 144 -2.36 -1.27 -12.66
C ASP A 144 -2.18 -1.20 -11.14
N LYS A 145 -1.41 -2.13 -10.62
CA LYS A 145 -1.11 -2.25 -9.20
C LYS A 145 -0.52 -0.96 -8.60
N ARG A 146 0.33 -0.25 -9.33
CA ARG A 146 1.00 0.95 -8.79
C ARG A 146 0.01 2.10 -8.66
N SER A 147 -0.91 2.21 -9.60
CA SER A 147 -2.01 3.18 -9.55
C SER A 147 -2.92 2.93 -8.34
N ILE A 148 -3.29 1.67 -8.07
CA ILE A 148 -4.09 1.32 -6.87
C ILE A 148 -3.33 1.66 -5.58
N ILE A 149 -2.06 1.25 -5.47
CA ILE A 149 -1.24 1.59 -4.30
C ILE A 149 -1.16 3.10 -4.10
N THR A 150 -0.90 3.86 -5.16
CA THR A 150 -0.76 5.33 -5.08
C THR A 150 -2.04 6.01 -4.61
N TYR A 151 -3.20 5.46 -4.94
CA TYR A 151 -4.48 5.99 -4.50
C TYR A 151 -4.80 5.68 -3.03
N VAL A 152 -4.28 4.55 -2.51
CA VAL A 152 -4.60 4.04 -1.17
C VAL A 152 -3.54 4.39 -0.12
N SER A 153 -2.28 4.51 -0.52
CA SER A 153 -1.12 4.79 0.33
C SER A 153 -1.15 6.17 0.93
#